data_AF-A0A2X2JTT3-F1
#
_entry.id   AF-A0A2X2JTT3-F1
#
_cell.length_a   1.000
_cell.length_b   1.000
_cell.length_c   1.000
_cell.angle_alpha   90.00
_cell.angle_beta   90.00
_cell.angle_gamma   90.00
#
_symmetry.space_group_name_H-M   'P 1'
#
loop_
_entity.id
_entity.type
_entity.pdbx_description
1 polymer ?
#
loop_
_entity_poly.entity_id
_entity_poly.type
_entity_poly.pdbx_seq_one_letter_code
_entity_poly.pdbx_strand_id
1 'polypeptide(L)' 'MAIKKYKPITNGRRNMTSLDFAEITKTTPEKSLLKPLPKKSGT' A
#
# COMPACT_ATOMS: atom_id res chain seq x y z
N MET A 1 -10.52 7.33 -2.53
CA MET A 1 -9.97 6.00 -2.90
C MET A 1 -11.07 4.91 -2.86
N ALA A 2 -11.26 4.14 -3.92
CA ALA A 2 -12.18 2.99 -3.94
C ALA A 2 -11.52 1.69 -3.42
N ILE A 3 -12.32 0.70 -2.99
CA ILE A 3 -11.81 -0.63 -2.58
C ILE A 3 -11.86 -1.59 -3.78
N LYS A 4 -10.69 -2.03 -4.22
CA LYS A 4 -10.53 -3.06 -5.25
C LYS A 4 -10.60 -4.45 -4.61
N LYS A 5 -11.68 -5.17 -4.88
CA LYS A 5 -11.81 -6.60 -4.55
C LYS A 5 -11.12 -7.43 -5.63
N TYR A 6 -10.25 -8.36 -5.24
CA TYR A 6 -9.57 -9.23 -6.19
C TYR A 6 -10.42 -10.46 -6.54
N LYS A 7 -10.27 -10.96 -7.78
CA LYS A 7 -10.85 -12.26 -8.15
C LYS A 7 -10.19 -13.37 -7.33
N PRO A 8 -10.96 -14.34 -6.80
CA PRO A 8 -10.45 -15.42 -5.95
C PRO A 8 -9.74 -16.53 -6.76
N ILE A 9 -8.66 -16.18 -7.46
CA ILE A 9 -7.88 -17.13 -8.28
C ILE A 9 -6.98 -18.02 -7.41
N THR A 10 -6.57 -17.53 -6.24
CA THR A 10 -5.79 -18.30 -5.25
C THR A 10 -6.44 -18.20 -3.88
N ASN A 11 -6.15 -19.18 -3.00
CA ASN A 11 -6.72 -19.25 -1.65
C ASN A 11 -6.51 -17.97 -0.85
N GLY A 12 -5.31 -17.38 -0.92
CA GLY A 12 -4.97 -16.14 -0.21
C GLY A 12 -5.65 -14.89 -0.78
N ARG A 13 -6.14 -14.92 -2.03
CA ARG A 13 -6.78 -13.75 -2.66
C ARG A 13 -8.29 -13.66 -2.39
N ARG A 14 -8.91 -14.67 -1.76
CA ARG A 14 -10.37 -14.72 -1.53
C ARG A 14 -10.92 -13.54 -0.73
N ASN A 15 -10.21 -13.13 0.32
CA ASN A 15 -10.62 -12.02 1.19
C ASN A 15 -9.71 -10.79 1.00
N MET A 16 -8.85 -10.82 -0.03
CA MET A 16 -7.90 -9.75 -0.27
C MET A 16 -8.61 -8.57 -0.89
N THR A 17 -8.38 -7.40 -0.30
CA THR A 17 -8.82 -6.11 -0.83
C THR A 17 -7.62 -5.18 -0.87
N SER A 18 -7.60 -4.28 -1.85
CA SER A 18 -6.61 -3.21 -1.90
C SER A 18 -7.31 -1.89 -2.22
N LEU A 19 -6.63 -0.79 -2.00
CA LEU A 19 -7.11 0.53 -2.38
C LEU A 19 -6.83 0.73 -3.88
N ASP A 20 -7.72 1.42 -4.56
CA ASP A 20 -7.62 1.66 -6.01
C ASP A 20 -6.61 2.77 -6.36
N PHE A 21 -6.00 3.41 -5.37
CA PHE A 21 -4.97 4.46 -5.49
C PHE A 21 -5.22 5.56 -6.54
N ALA A 22 -6.46 5.72 -7.03
CA ALA A 22 -6.80 6.64 -8.13
C ALA A 22 -6.52 8.12 -7.80
N GLU A 23 -6.47 8.47 -6.51
CA GLU A 23 -6.16 9.82 -6.04
C GLU A 23 -4.65 10.07 -5.87
N ILE A 24 -3.80 9.03 -5.98
CA ILE A 24 -2.34 9.16 -5.88
C ILE A 24 -1.79 9.58 -7.24
N THR A 25 -1.43 10.86 -7.37
CA THR A 25 -0.91 11.45 -8.61
C THR A 25 0.60 11.32 -8.79
N LYS A 26 1.35 11.07 -7.70
CA LYS A 26 2.81 10.87 -7.70
C LYS A 26 3.18 9.68 -6.84
N THR A 27 4.08 8.84 -7.35
CA THR A 27 4.55 7.62 -6.68
C THR A 27 5.85 7.82 -5.91
N THR A 28 6.64 8.85 -6.26
CA THR A 28 7.91 9.17 -5.63
C THR A 28 7.78 10.37 -4.69
N PRO A 29 8.11 10.25 -3.40
CA PRO A 29 8.10 11.37 -2.47
C PRO A 29 9.27 12.34 -2.71
N GLU A 30 9.12 13.58 -2.23
CA GLU A 30 10.16 14.59 -2.34
C GLU A 30 11.35 14.28 -1.41
N LYS A 31 12.55 14.20 -1.99
CA LYS A 31 13.76 13.76 -1.28
C LYS A 31 14.12 14.65 -0.09
N SER A 32 13.90 15.96 -0.18
CA SER A 32 14.17 16.93 0.88
C SER A 32 13.29 16.74 2.12
N LEU A 33 12.12 16.12 1.97
CA LEU A 33 11.15 15.91 3.04
C LEU A 33 11.25 14.51 3.66
N LEU A 34 12.16 13.67 3.17
CA LEU A 34 12.38 12.32 3.71
C LEU A 34 13.33 12.34 4.90
N LYS A 35 13.01 11.53 5.91
CA LYS A 35 13.89 11.20 7.02
C LYS A 35 14.02 9.68 7.15
N PRO A 36 15.19 9.16 7.58
CA PRO A 36 15.32 7.74 7.85
C PRO A 36 14.35 7.33 8.98
N LEU A 37 13.58 6.27 8.75
CA LEU A 37 12.70 5.66 9.75
C LEU A 37 13.27 4.30 10.17
N PRO A 38 14.13 4.24 11.21
CA PRO A 38 14.67 2.97 11.67
C PRO A 38 13.54 2.08 12.21
N LYS A 39 13.44 0.85 11.71
CA LYS A 39 12.48 -0.13 12.21
C LYS A 39 12.90 -0.56 13.61
N LYS A 40 12.14 -0.13 14.63
CA LYS A 40 12.22 -0.71 15.96
C LYS A 40 11.37 -1.98 15.94
N SER A 41 12.00 -3.11 15.59
CA SER A 41 11.39 -4.42 15.83
C SER A 41 11.37 -4.56 17.34
N GLY A 42 10.20 -4.27 17.94
CA GLY A 42 10.06 -4.16 19.39
C GLY A 42 10.74 -5.33 20.10
N THR A 43 11.63 -5.01 21.03
CA THR A 43 11.82 -5.84 22.22
C THR A 43 10.56 -5.72 23.06
#